data_AF-A0A151EIQ1-F1
#
_entry.id   AF-A0A151EIQ1-F1
#
_cell.length_a   1.000
_cell.length_b   1.000
_cell.length_c   1.000
_cell.angle_alpha   90.00
_cell.angle_beta   90.00
_cell.angle_gamma   90.00
#
_symmetry.space_group_name_H-M   'P 1'
#
loop_
_entity.id
_entity.type
_entity.pdbx_description
1 polymer ?
#
loop_
_entity_poly.entity_id
_entity_poly.type
_entity_poly.pdbx_seq_one_letter_code
_entity_poly.pdbx_strand_id
1 'polypeptide(L)'
;MDLPLKMLIGFLLAFILHELTHLVVILYYKIPIKSIVLTKWSAFGFLVDNEKYINNKKILILLHFSPLVWCSFYIINPNEPYFFMLALFNITGGVGDMYYFFRIILLSPEKRIEWANKSDEKILKSIIWQKQLIK
;
A
#
# COMPACT_ATOMS: atom_id res chain seq x y z
N MET A 1 -1.03 -26.06 15.53
CA MET A 1 -1.82 -25.40 14.45
C MET A 1 -1.34 -25.96 13.13
N ASP A 2 -2.25 -26.47 12.30
CA ASP A 2 -1.91 -27.07 11.02
C ASP A 2 -1.39 -26.02 10.02
N LEU A 3 -0.66 -26.49 9.00
CA LEU A 3 0.00 -25.63 8.02
C LEU A 3 -0.97 -24.64 7.32
N PRO A 4 -2.16 -25.05 6.85
CA PRO A 4 -3.09 -24.14 6.20
C PRO A 4 -3.51 -22.97 7.10
N LEU A 5 -3.81 -23.24 8.37
CA LEU A 5 -4.20 -22.20 9.32
C LEU A 5 -3.03 -21.26 9.63
N LYS A 6 -1.79 -21.78 9.72
CA LYS A 6 -0.60 -20.92 9.83
C LYS A 6 -0.46 -19.97 8.65
N MET A 7 -0.61 -20.48 7.43
CA MET A 7 -0.51 -19.67 6.22
C MET A 7 -1.63 -18.61 6.14
N LEU A 8 -2.86 -18.97 6.51
CA LEU A 8 -3.98 -18.04 6.55
C LEU A 8 -3.73 -16.87 7.51
N ILE A 9 -3.26 -17.16 8.73
CA ILE A 9 -2.92 -16.12 9.70
C ILE A 9 -1.79 -15.25 9.17
N GLY A 10 -0.76 -15.84 8.58
CA GLY A 10 0.35 -15.10 7.96
C GLY A 10 -0.12 -14.16 6.85
N PHE A 11 -1.04 -14.61 6.00
CA PHE A 11 -1.65 -13.79 4.95
C PHE A 11 -2.45 -12.61 5.52
N LEU A 12 -3.31 -12.86 6.51
CA LEU A 12 -4.11 -11.80 7.14
C LEU A 12 -3.21 -10.76 7.84
N LEU A 13 -2.17 -11.23 8.53
CA LEU A 13 -1.16 -10.35 9.14
C LEU A 13 -0.42 -9.55 8.07
N ALA A 14 -0.03 -10.17 6.96
CA ALA A 14 0.69 -9.49 5.88
C ALA A 14 -0.14 -8.35 5.30
N PHE A 15 -1.42 -8.61 5.04
CA PHE A 15 -2.36 -7.61 4.56
C PHE A 15 -2.49 -6.43 5.53
N ILE A 16 -2.71 -6.70 6.82
CA ILE A 16 -2.86 -5.65 7.84
C ILE A 16 -1.57 -4.84 7.98
N LEU A 17 -0.42 -5.51 8.09
CA LEU A 17 0.87 -4.86 8.28
C LEU A 17 1.27 -4.02 7.06
N HIS A 18 0.96 -4.49 5.85
CA HIS A 18 1.20 -3.76 4.62
C HIS A 18 0.47 -2.40 4.64
N GLU A 19 -0.85 -2.41 4.81
CA GLU A 19 -1.66 -1.19 4.84
C GLU A 19 -1.36 -0.30 6.04
N LEU A 20 -1.03 -0.89 7.19
CA LEU A 20 -0.61 -0.13 8.37
C LEU A 20 0.70 0.62 8.11
N THR A 21 1.61 0.05 7.33
CA THR A 21 2.87 0.71 7.00
C THR A 21 2.63 1.93 6.12
N HIS A 22 1.75 1.82 5.12
CA HIS A 22 1.30 2.98 4.34
C HIS A 22 0.71 4.06 5.24
N LEU A 23 -0.20 3.67 6.15
CA LEU A 23 -0.81 4.60 7.10
C LEU A 23 0.22 5.31 7.99
N VAL A 24 1.23 4.59 8.48
CA VAL A 24 2.32 5.19 9.28
C VAL A 24 3.04 6.28 8.48
N VAL A 25 3.37 6.04 7.22
CA VAL A 25 4.02 7.04 6.36
C VAL A 25 3.10 8.23 6.11
N ILE A 26 1.82 7.98 5.81
CA ILE A 26 0.78 9.01 5.59
C ILE A 26 0.67 9.93 6.81
N LEU A 27 0.54 9.35 8.02
CA LEU A 27 0.41 10.10 9.27
C LEU A 27 1.70 10.84 9.62
N TYR A 28 2.87 10.20 9.47
CA TYR A 28 4.16 10.80 9.78
C TYR A 28 4.42 12.07 8.94
N TYR A 29 4.09 12.03 7.65
CA TYR A 29 4.21 13.18 6.75
C TYR A 29 2.99 14.11 6.74
N LYS A 30 1.98 13.84 7.58
CA LYS A 30 0.73 14.62 7.67
C LYS A 30 0.06 14.79 6.30
N ILE A 31 0.02 13.72 5.51
CA ILE A 31 -0.69 13.70 4.22
C ILE A 31 -2.20 13.64 4.54
N PRO A 32 -3.00 14.61 4.07
CA PRO A 32 -4.44 14.60 4.32
C PRO A 32 -5.11 13.34 3.74
N ILE A 33 -5.88 12.63 4.55
CA ILE A 33 -6.68 11.49 4.12
C ILE A 33 -8.08 12.01 3.76
N LYS A 34 -8.44 11.90 2.48
CA LYS A 34 -9.76 12.31 1.98
C LYS A 34 -10.82 11.30 2.38
N SER A 35 -10.52 10.01 2.19
CA SER A 35 -11.44 8.94 2.57
C SER A 35 -10.75 7.60 2.79
N ILE A 36 -11.38 6.77 3.61
CA ILE A 36 -11.06 5.34 3.74
C ILE A 36 -11.95 4.58 2.75
N VAL A 37 -11.37 3.63 2.02
CA VAL A 37 -12.07 2.91 0.96
C VAL A 37 -11.87 1.41 1.10
N LEU A 38 -12.91 0.67 0.73
CA LEU A 38 -12.85 -0.77 0.49
C LEU A 38 -13.20 -1.01 -0.97
N THR A 39 -12.33 -1.72 -1.68
CA THR A 39 -12.50 -2.01 -3.12
C THR A 39 -13.07 -3.42 -3.36
N LYS A 40 -13.54 -3.70 -4.58
CA LYS A 40 -14.07 -5.00 -5.04
C LYS A 40 -13.09 -6.16 -4.84
N TRP A 41 -11.79 -5.87 -4.81
CA TRP A 41 -10.73 -6.85 -4.56
C TRP A 41 -10.40 -6.99 -3.07
N SER A 42 -11.27 -6.48 -2.20
CA SER A 42 -11.10 -6.45 -0.74
C SER A 42 -9.84 -5.71 -0.28
N ALA A 43 -9.23 -4.89 -1.14
CA ALA A 43 -8.15 -4.01 -0.73
C ALA A 43 -8.75 -2.85 0.07
N PHE A 44 -8.40 -2.82 1.35
CA PHE A 44 -8.59 -1.68 2.24
C PHE A 44 -7.53 -0.65 1.89
N GLY A 45 -7.91 0.61 1.69
CA GLY A 45 -6.96 1.63 1.29
C GLY A 45 -7.38 3.04 1.67
N PHE A 46 -6.49 3.98 1.42
CA PHE A 46 -6.67 5.39 1.76
C PHE A 46 -6.61 6.23 0.48
N LEU A 47 -7.66 6.99 0.20
CA LEU A 47 -7.57 8.09 -0.75
C LEU A 47 -7.01 9.30 -0.03
N VAL A 48 -5.91 9.83 -0.54
CA VAL A 48 -5.15 10.90 0.10
C VAL A 48 -4.99 12.09 -0.84
N ASP A 49 -4.49 13.20 -0.31
CA ASP A 49 -4.16 14.35 -1.13
C ASP A 49 -2.83 14.16 -1.88
N ASN A 50 -2.94 13.85 -3.18
CA ASN A 50 -1.81 13.59 -4.07
C ASN A 50 -0.82 14.77 -4.15
N GLU A 51 -1.31 16.00 -4.10
CA GLU A 51 -0.45 17.19 -4.22
C GLU A 51 0.59 17.27 -3.10
N LYS A 52 0.27 16.72 -1.92
CA LYS A 52 1.12 16.79 -0.73
C LYS A 52 2.37 15.93 -0.84
N TYR A 53 2.35 14.84 -1.61
CA TYR A 53 3.43 13.85 -1.61
C TYR A 53 4.00 13.52 -2.99
N ILE A 54 3.23 13.69 -4.08
CA ILE A 54 3.60 13.16 -5.41
C ILE A 54 4.88 13.78 -6.00
N ASN A 55 5.26 14.97 -5.54
CA ASN A 55 6.49 15.65 -5.98
C ASN A 55 7.66 15.46 -5.01
N ASN A 56 7.44 14.82 -3.85
CA ASN A 56 8.49 14.54 -2.89
C ASN A 56 9.00 13.10 -3.05
N LYS A 57 10.19 12.95 -3.66
CA LYS A 57 10.82 11.65 -3.91
C LYS A 57 10.99 10.80 -2.63
N LYS A 58 11.31 11.42 -1.50
CA LYS A 58 11.50 10.69 -0.23
C LYS A 58 10.18 10.07 0.24
N ILE A 59 9.10 10.84 0.20
CA ILE A 59 7.77 10.36 0.60
C ILE A 59 7.30 9.27 -0.36
N LEU A 60 7.50 9.45 -1.67
CA LEU A 60 7.20 8.42 -2.67
C LEU A 60 7.93 7.12 -2.42
N ILE A 61 9.24 7.16 -2.15
CA ILE A 61 10.02 5.95 -1.85
C ILE A 61 9.45 5.27 -0.60
N LEU A 62 9.18 6.05 0.46
CA LEU A 62 8.69 5.48 1.71
C LEU A 62 7.31 4.87 1.55
N LEU A 63 6.37 5.55 0.89
CA LEU A 63 5.04 4.99 0.63
C LEU A 63 5.16 3.67 -0.13
N HIS A 64 5.89 3.63 -1.25
CA HIS A 64 5.83 2.46 -2.13
C HIS A 64 6.77 1.30 -1.75
N PHE A 65 7.82 1.54 -0.94
CA PHE A 65 8.79 0.50 -0.61
C PHE A 65 8.84 0.12 0.86
N SER A 66 8.33 0.95 1.79
CA SER A 66 8.38 0.61 3.21
C SER A 66 7.64 -0.68 3.59
N PRO A 67 6.51 -1.09 2.95
CA PRO A 67 5.88 -2.37 3.27
C PRO A 67 6.78 -3.59 3.00
N LEU A 68 7.80 -3.47 2.13
CA LEU A 68 8.76 -4.55 1.89
C LEU A 68 9.63 -4.88 3.10
N VAL A 69 9.64 -4.04 4.15
CA VAL A 69 10.36 -4.34 5.40
C VAL A 69 9.89 -5.67 6.01
N TRP A 70 8.62 -6.03 5.82
CA TRP A 70 8.05 -7.27 6.35
C TRP A 70 8.61 -8.53 5.69
N CYS A 71 9.19 -8.41 4.50
CA CYS A 71 9.89 -9.53 3.85
C CYS A 71 11.12 -9.98 4.64
N SER A 72 11.73 -9.10 5.44
CA SER A 72 12.91 -9.44 6.25
C SER A 72 12.64 -10.52 7.30
N PHE A 73 11.39 -10.66 7.77
CA PHE A 73 11.01 -11.67 8.76
C PHE A 73 11.21 -13.11 8.24
N TYR A 74 11.09 -13.32 6.93
CA TYR A 74 11.40 -14.61 6.32
C TYR A 74 12.88 -14.99 6.46
N ILE A 75 13.78 -14.00 6.43
CA ILE A 75 15.23 -14.24 6.60
C ILE A 75 15.54 -14.64 8.04
N ILE A 76 14.80 -14.11 9.02
CA ILE A 76 14.99 -14.40 10.45
C ILE A 76 14.65 -15.86 10.76
N ASN A 77 13.53 -16.37 10.23
CA ASN A 77 13.15 -17.77 10.39
C ASN A 77 12.38 -18.29 9.16
N PRO A 78 13.09 -18.85 8.15
CA PRO A 78 12.47 -19.29 6.90
C PRO A 78 11.59 -20.53 7.07
N ASN A 79 11.73 -21.25 8.19
CA ASN A 79 10.95 -22.45 8.47
C ASN A 79 9.55 -22.13 9.00
N GLU A 80 9.26 -20.87 9.33
CA GLU A 80 7.97 -20.47 9.87
C GLU A 80 6.99 -20.06 8.75
N PRO A 81 5.89 -20.80 8.53
CA PRO A 81 4.96 -20.52 7.43
C PRO A 81 4.32 -19.12 7.49
N TYR A 82 4.16 -18.53 8.68
CA TYR A 82 3.67 -17.15 8.79
C TYR A 82 4.59 -16.15 8.09
N PHE A 83 5.91 -16.30 8.28
CA PHE A 83 6.92 -15.38 7.74
C PHE A 83 7.10 -15.56 6.24
N PHE A 84 6.94 -16.78 5.73
CA PHE A 84 6.85 -17.02 4.30
C PHE A 84 5.67 -16.24 3.68
N MET A 85 4.49 -16.30 4.30
CA MET A 85 3.32 -15.56 3.81
C MET A 85 3.47 -14.05 3.90
N LEU A 86 4.14 -13.52 4.94
CA LEU A 86 4.50 -12.09 5.01
C LEU A 86 5.34 -11.68 3.80
N ALA A 87 6.38 -12.44 3.47
CA ALA A 87 7.25 -12.14 2.33
C ALA A 87 6.52 -12.30 0.99
N LEU A 88 5.80 -13.41 0.80
CA LEU A 88 5.08 -13.68 -0.44
C LEU A 88 4.05 -12.58 -0.74
N PHE A 89 3.24 -12.20 0.26
CA PHE A 89 2.25 -11.13 0.11
C PHE A 89 2.91 -9.77 -0.13
N ASN A 90 3.95 -9.39 0.65
CA ASN A 90 4.55 -8.06 0.48
C ASN A 90 5.36 -7.93 -0.81
N ILE A 91 5.93 -9.02 -1.34
CA ILE A 91 6.52 -9.02 -2.68
C ILE A 91 5.41 -8.88 -3.74
N THR A 92 4.38 -9.71 -3.70
CA THR A 92 3.32 -9.72 -4.72
C THR A 92 2.46 -8.46 -4.69
N GLY A 93 2.04 -8.01 -3.51
CA GLY A 93 1.34 -6.74 -3.30
C GLY A 93 2.25 -5.53 -3.60
N GLY A 94 3.51 -5.60 -3.21
CA GLY A 94 4.51 -4.57 -3.48
C GLY A 94 4.85 -4.40 -4.96
N VAL A 95 4.58 -5.38 -5.84
CA VAL A 95 4.69 -5.18 -7.30
C VAL A 95 3.80 -4.05 -7.77
N GLY A 96 2.59 -3.93 -7.22
CA GLY A 96 1.69 -2.81 -7.48
C GLY A 96 2.36 -1.50 -7.10
N ASP A 97 2.81 -1.39 -5.85
CA ASP A 97 3.46 -0.18 -5.33
C ASP A 97 4.70 0.21 -6.14
N MET A 98 5.57 -0.76 -6.44
CA MET A 98 6.76 -0.53 -7.26
C MET A 98 6.38 -0.06 -8.67
N TYR A 99 5.38 -0.68 -9.30
CA TYR A 99 4.87 -0.23 -10.59
C TYR A 99 4.40 1.23 -10.52
N TYR A 100 3.57 1.58 -9.53
CA TYR A 100 3.09 2.95 -9.32
C TYR A 100 4.26 3.92 -9.13
N PHE A 101 5.23 3.58 -8.29
CA PHE A 101 6.42 4.39 -8.06
C PHE A 101 7.21 4.66 -9.35
N PHE A 102 7.60 3.61 -10.07
CA PHE A 102 8.40 3.76 -11.29
C PHE A 102 7.64 4.55 -12.36
N ARG A 103 6.33 4.34 -12.48
CA ARG A 103 5.49 5.13 -13.39
C ARG A 103 5.49 6.61 -13.02
N ILE A 104 5.36 6.97 -11.74
CA ILE A 104 5.31 8.36 -11.28
C ILE A 104 6.66 9.07 -11.47
N ILE A 105 7.78 8.44 -11.10
CA ILE A 105 9.09 9.13 -11.16
C ILE A 105 9.55 9.44 -12.58
N LEU A 106 9.10 8.66 -13.56
CA LEU A 106 9.40 8.84 -14.98
C LEU A 106 8.59 10.00 -15.62
N LEU A 107 7.55 10.49 -14.94
CA LEU A 107 6.74 11.61 -15.41
C LEU A 107 7.34 12.95 -14.97
N SER A 108 7.10 14.00 -15.78
CA SER A 108 7.36 15.38 -15.37
C SER A 108 6.47 15.78 -14.19
N PRO A 109 6.89 16.71 -13.32
CA PRO A 109 6.13 17.11 -12.14
C PRO A 109 4.68 17.48 -12.43
N GLU A 110 4.40 18.17 -13.55
CA GLU A 110 3.04 18.58 -13.92
C GLU A 110 2.16 17.36 -14.23
N LYS A 111 2.73 16.36 -14.91
CA LYS A 111 2.01 15.14 -15.31
C LYS A 111 1.80 14.16 -14.16
N ARG A 112 2.56 14.27 -13.07
CA ARG A 112 2.44 13.37 -11.91
C ARG A 112 1.10 13.52 -11.20
N ILE A 113 0.69 14.76 -10.92
CA ILE A 113 -0.59 15.06 -10.25
C ILE A 113 -1.76 14.58 -11.12
N GLU A 114 -1.74 14.93 -12.41
CA GLU A 114 -2.78 14.53 -13.37
C GLU A 114 -2.92 13.00 -13.42
N TRP A 115 -1.80 12.29 -13.49
CA TRP A 115 -1.80 10.84 -13.55
C TRP A 115 -2.29 10.20 -12.24
N ALA A 116 -1.87 10.73 -11.08
CA ALA A 116 -2.30 10.25 -9.78
C ALA A 116 -3.82 10.41 -9.61
N ASN A 117 -4.37 11.58 -9.97
CA ASN A 117 -5.82 11.81 -9.91
C ASN A 117 -6.60 10.89 -10.87
N LYS A 118 -6.08 10.64 -12.09
CA LYS A 118 -6.67 9.65 -13.01
C LYS A 118 -6.61 8.23 -12.48
N SER A 119 -5.57 7.89 -11.71
CA SER A 119 -5.48 6.60 -11.04
C SER A 119 -6.55 6.47 -9.96
N ASP A 120 -6.71 7.49 -9.12
CA ASP A 120 -7.77 7.54 -8.10
C ASP A 120 -9.15 7.37 -8.74
N GLU A 121 -9.44 8.03 -9.87
CA GLU A 121 -10.70 7.84 -10.61
C GLU A 121 -10.97 6.40 -11.04
N LYS A 122 -9.93 5.65 -11.43
CA LYS A 122 -10.08 4.21 -11.74
C LYS A 122 -10.38 3.42 -10.47
N ILE A 123 -9.69 3.73 -9.38
CA ILE A 123 -9.90 3.08 -8.09
C ILE A 123 -11.32 3.36 -7.59
N LEU A 124 -11.82 4.60 -7.72
CA LEU A 124 -13.18 5.00 -7.34
C LEU A 124 -14.25 4.09 -7.98
N LYS A 125 -14.06 3.65 -9.23
CA LYS A 125 -14.99 2.71 -9.90
C LYS A 125 -14.99 1.30 -9.33
N SER A 126 -13.95 0.95 -8.59
CA SER A 126 -13.79 -0.34 -7.91
C SER A 126 -14.22 -0.29 -6.45
N ILE A 127 -14.59 0.87 -5.90
CA ILE A 127 -15.00 1.00 -4.50
C ILE A 127 -16.36 0.36 -4.29
N ILE A 128 -16.47 -0.47 -3.25
CA ILE A 128 -17.74 -1.01 -2.74
C ILE A 128 -18.21 -0.30 -1.48
N TRP A 129 -17.29 0.32 -0.73
CA TRP A 129 -17.61 1.12 0.45
C TRP A 129 -16.59 2.24 0.64
N GLN A 130 -17.06 3.44 1.01
CA GLN A 130 -16.23 4.61 1.25
C GLN A 130 -16.71 5.36 2.49
N LYS A 131 -15.78 5.76 3.34
CA LYS A 131 -16.00 6.73 4.40
C LYS A 131 -15.17 7.98 4.15
N GLN A 132 -15.83 9.06 3.79
CA GLN A 132 -15.20 10.38 3.72
C GLN A 132 -14.80 10.86 5.12
N LEU A 133 -13.59 11.39 5.23
CA LEU A 133 -13.04 11.98 6.45
C LEU A 133 -12.92 13.51 6.34
N ILE A 134 -12.67 14.01 5.13
CA ILE A 134 -12.56 15.43 4.81
C ILE A 134 -13.46 15.69 3.59
N LYS A 135 -14.23 16.78 3.64
CA LYS A 135 -15.10 17.23 2.55
C LYS A 135 -14.31 18.01 1.50
#